data_AF-A0A136N288-F1
#
_entry.id   AF-A0A136N288-F1
#
_cell.length_a   1.000
_cell.length_b   1.000
_cell.length_c   1.000
_cell.angle_alpha   90.00
_cell.angle_beta   90.00
_cell.angle_gamma   90.00
#
_symmetry.space_group_name_H-M   'P 1'
#
loop_
_entity.id
_entity.type
_entity.pdbx_description
1 polymer ?
#
loop_
_entity_poly.entity_id
_entity_poly.type
_entity_poly.pdbx_seq_one_letter_code
_entity_poly.pdbx_strand_id
1 'polypeptide(L)'
;MNENSFFSIDKLVEFGMGFAVAQQMVQMMNHTMQNMHIAGTQNPMSSLNSAPTAFFVVIDGQQAGPFSESEILQLITQKKITNETYVWHQGMKDWKKSEEVPAIVRIVAINPPPFNK
;
A
#
# COMPACT_ATOMS: atom_id res chain seq x y z
N MET A 1 -15.44 -46.55 -24.25
CA MET A 1 -15.30 -46.07 -22.85
C MET A 1 -13.85 -45.68 -22.63
N ASN A 2 -13.60 -44.37 -22.64
CA ASN A 2 -12.52 -43.61 -22.00
C ASN A 2 -11.05 -44.07 -22.17
N GLU A 3 -10.43 -43.56 -23.24
CA GLU A 3 -8.97 -43.45 -23.43
C GLU A 3 -8.49 -42.04 -23.07
N ASN A 4 -8.30 -41.70 -21.78
CA ASN A 4 -7.79 -40.37 -21.40
C ASN A 4 -6.78 -40.37 -20.23
N SER A 5 -6.22 -41.52 -19.86
CA SER A 5 -5.44 -41.65 -18.62
C SER A 5 -3.91 -41.54 -18.77
N PHE A 6 -3.37 -41.16 -19.93
CA PHE A 6 -1.91 -41.29 -20.18
C PHE A 6 -1.16 -40.03 -20.62
N PHE A 7 -1.79 -38.85 -20.62
CA PHE A 7 -1.16 -37.58 -21.06
C PHE A 7 -0.85 -36.57 -19.94
N SER A 8 -1.05 -36.93 -18.66
CA SER A 8 -1.01 -35.95 -17.55
C SER A 8 0.18 -36.07 -16.59
N ILE A 9 1.15 -36.96 -16.84
CA ILE A 9 2.26 -37.21 -15.91
C ILE A 9 3.51 -36.37 -16.25
N ASP A 10 3.82 -36.15 -17.54
CA ASP A 10 5.01 -35.39 -17.95
C ASP A 10 4.93 -33.87 -17.69
N LYS A 11 3.72 -33.32 -17.50
CA LYS A 11 3.54 -31.88 -17.17
C LYS A 11 3.82 -31.54 -15.70
N LEU A 12 3.93 -32.53 -14.81
CA LEU A 12 4.08 -32.30 -13.38
C LEU A 12 5.56 -32.10 -12.98
N VAL A 13 6.48 -32.68 -13.75
CA VAL A 13 7.93 -32.58 -13.50
C VAL A 13 8.49 -31.21 -13.92
N GLU A 14 7.98 -30.63 -15.00
CA GLU A 14 8.41 -29.30 -15.50
C GLU A 14 8.00 -28.16 -14.56
N PHE A 15 6.81 -28.24 -13.95
CA PHE A 15 6.36 -27.29 -12.93
C PHE A 15 7.15 -27.41 -11.60
N GLY A 16 7.67 -28.60 -11.30
CA GLY A 16 8.43 -28.87 -10.08
C GLY A 16 9.83 -28.25 -10.06
N MET A 17 10.49 -28.10 -11.22
CA MET A 17 11.83 -27.51 -11.31
C MET A 17 11.83 -25.98 -11.27
N GLY A 18 10.76 -25.33 -11.75
CA GLY A 18 10.60 -23.87 -11.67
C GLY A 18 10.33 -23.36 -10.26
N PHE A 19 9.63 -24.14 -9.43
CA PHE A 19 9.31 -23.77 -8.05
C PHE A 19 10.53 -23.83 -7.10
N ALA A 20 11.43 -24.80 -7.30
CA ALA A 20 12.61 -24.96 -6.45
C ALA A 20 13.63 -23.81 -6.60
N VAL A 21 13.84 -23.31 -7.84
CA VAL A 21 14.74 -22.17 -8.09
C VAL A 21 14.10 -20.86 -7.61
N ALA A 22 12.78 -20.71 -7.74
CA ALA A 22 12.05 -19.55 -7.24
C ALA A 22 12.23 -19.36 -5.72
N GLN A 23 12.23 -20.46 -4.96
CA GLN A 23 12.40 -20.42 -3.50
C GLN A 23 13.82 -19.98 -3.09
N GLN A 24 14.86 -20.40 -3.82
CA GLN A 24 16.24 -19.98 -3.58
C GLN A 24 16.50 -18.51 -3.93
N MET A 25 15.92 -17.98 -5.02
CA MET A 25 16.06 -16.56 -5.35
C MET A 25 15.37 -15.65 -4.34
N VAL A 26 14.20 -16.04 -3.83
CA VAL A 26 13.49 -15.30 -2.78
C VAL A 26 14.31 -15.25 -1.49
N GLN A 27 14.99 -16.35 -1.13
CA GLN A 27 15.88 -16.36 0.03
C GLN A 27 17.11 -15.46 -0.15
N MET A 28 17.69 -15.39 -1.36
CA MET A 28 18.82 -14.50 -1.64
C MET A 28 18.42 -13.01 -1.66
N MET A 29 17.24 -12.67 -2.21
CA MET A 29 16.70 -11.29 -2.17
C MET A 29 16.39 -10.85 -0.73
N ASN A 30 15.86 -11.75 0.09
CA ASN A 30 15.57 -11.44 1.50
C ASN A 30 16.87 -11.16 2.27
N HIS A 31 17.95 -11.90 2.00
CA HIS A 31 19.25 -11.67 2.62
C HIS A 31 19.96 -10.40 2.12
N THR A 32 19.79 -10.02 0.84
CA THR A 32 20.40 -8.80 0.30
C THR A 32 19.68 -7.52 0.74
N MET A 33 18.37 -7.54 0.99
CA MET A 33 17.67 -6.38 1.56
C MET A 33 17.99 -6.12 3.04
N GLN A 34 18.25 -7.16 3.84
CA GLN A 34 18.56 -6.98 5.27
C GLN A 34 19.99 -6.48 5.51
N ASN A 35 20.92 -6.65 4.55
CA ASN A 35 22.34 -6.36 4.75
C ASN A 35 22.88 -5.14 3.98
N MET A 36 22.02 -4.37 3.29
CA MET A 36 22.43 -3.07 2.70
C MET A 36 22.38 -1.97 3.78
N HIS A 37 23.29 -2.07 4.75
CA HIS A 37 23.58 -1.00 5.70
C HIS A 37 24.51 0.02 5.03
N ILE A 38 23.95 1.15 4.63
CA ILE A 38 24.69 2.36 4.26
C ILE A 38 25.40 2.91 5.51
N ALA A 39 26.72 2.73 5.57
CA ALA A 39 27.58 3.34 6.57
C ALA A 39 27.82 4.82 6.19
N GLY A 40 27.17 5.75 6.90
CA GLY A 40 27.52 7.17 6.81
C GLY A 40 26.35 8.13 7.05
N THR A 41 26.38 8.75 8.23
CA THR A 41 25.77 10.05 8.58
C THR A 41 24.23 10.18 8.65
N GLN A 42 23.79 10.50 9.88
CA GLN A 42 22.65 11.35 10.27
C GLN A 42 21.24 10.72 10.39
N ASN A 43 20.76 10.82 11.64
CA ASN A 43 19.39 10.63 12.16
C ASN A 43 18.71 9.25 12.01
N PRO A 44 18.41 8.56 13.13
CA PRO A 44 17.41 7.50 13.12
C PRO A 44 16.02 8.14 13.04
N MET A 45 15.64 8.66 11.87
CA MET A 45 14.22 8.90 11.61
C MET A 45 13.62 7.56 11.23
N SER A 46 13.28 6.82 12.28
CA SER A 46 12.21 5.82 12.35
C SER A 46 11.76 5.30 10.99
N SER A 47 12.24 4.11 10.62
CA SER A 47 11.47 3.22 9.75
C SER A 47 10.15 2.93 10.46
N LEU A 48 9.16 3.81 10.28
CA LEU A 48 7.78 3.54 10.68
C LEU A 48 7.29 2.46 9.73
N ASN A 49 7.55 1.21 10.12
CA ASN A 49 6.75 0.06 9.74
C ASN A 49 5.34 0.31 10.31
N SER A 50 4.62 1.25 9.70
CA SER A 50 3.22 1.50 9.98
C SER A 50 2.47 0.42 9.24
N ALA A 51 1.67 -0.35 9.95
CA ALA A 51 0.60 -1.08 9.29
C ALA A 51 -0.15 -0.12 8.34
N PRO A 52 -0.61 -0.60 7.17
CA PRO A 52 -1.32 0.26 6.22
C PRO A 52 -2.45 0.99 6.95
N THR A 53 -2.35 2.32 7.00
CA THR A 53 -3.33 3.14 7.72
C THR A 53 -4.60 3.19 6.88
N ALA A 54 -5.68 2.65 7.43
CA ALA A 54 -7.00 2.69 6.82
C ALA A 54 -7.70 4.00 7.18
N PHE A 55 -8.13 4.74 6.16
CA PHE A 55 -8.84 6.01 6.30
C PHE A 55 -10.33 5.84 6.00
N PHE A 56 -11.16 6.55 6.74
CA PHE A 56 -12.58 6.70 6.47
C PHE A 56 -12.85 8.18 6.25
N VAL A 57 -13.73 8.49 5.30
CA VAL A 57 -14.06 9.86 4.91
C VAL A 57 -15.56 10.03 4.73
N VAL A 58 -16.06 11.26 4.89
CA VAL A 58 -17.47 11.57 4.61
C VAL A 58 -17.59 12.21 3.23
N ILE A 59 -18.19 11.50 2.29
CA ILE A 59 -18.46 11.97 0.92
C ILE A 59 -19.99 12.03 0.76
N ASP A 60 -20.52 13.16 0.29
CA ASP A 60 -21.96 13.37 0.12
C ASP A 60 -22.80 13.09 1.40
N GLY A 61 -22.21 13.35 2.56
CA GLY A 61 -22.85 13.12 3.87
C GLY A 61 -22.86 11.66 4.33
N GLN A 62 -22.24 10.75 3.57
CA GLN A 62 -22.12 9.33 3.92
C GLN A 62 -20.66 8.96 4.23
N GLN A 63 -20.48 8.12 5.24
CA GLN A 63 -19.17 7.53 5.53
C GLN A 63 -18.79 6.54 4.42
N ALA A 64 -17.58 6.71 3.88
CA ALA A 64 -16.97 5.85 2.88
C ALA A 64 -15.58 5.39 3.36
N GLY A 65 -15.18 4.18 3.00
CA GLY A 65 -13.91 3.56 3.37
C GLY A 65 -14.08 2.10 3.84
N PRO A 66 -13.00 1.43 4.26
CA PRO A 66 -11.65 1.96 4.45
C PRO A 66 -10.91 2.22 3.12
N PHE A 67 -10.20 3.34 3.05
CA PHE A 67 -9.32 3.72 1.94
C PHE A 67 -7.86 3.64 2.36
N SER A 68 -7.01 3.23 1.43
CA SER A 68 -5.55 3.37 1.54
C SER A 68 -5.09 4.80 1.29
N GLU A 69 -3.85 5.14 1.67
CA GLU A 69 -3.24 6.45 1.38
C GLU A 69 -3.28 6.80 -0.11
N SER A 70 -3.03 5.80 -0.98
CA SER A 70 -3.08 5.95 -2.44
C SER A 70 -4.48 6.29 -2.94
N GLU A 71 -5.53 5.67 -2.38
CA GLU A 71 -6.92 5.96 -2.73
C GLU A 71 -7.34 7.35 -2.24
N ILE A 72 -6.94 7.73 -1.03
CA ILE A 72 -7.13 9.10 -0.51
C ILE A 72 -6.51 10.11 -1.46
N LEU A 73 -5.28 9.89 -1.93
CA LEU A 73 -4.63 10.77 -2.90
C LEU A 73 -5.43 10.89 -4.21
N GLN A 74 -5.95 9.77 -4.73
CA GLN A 74 -6.79 9.78 -5.92
C GLN A 74 -8.09 10.57 -5.69
N LEU A 75 -8.72 10.41 -4.52
CA LEU A 75 -9.95 11.13 -4.15
C LEU A 75 -9.71 12.64 -3.98
N ILE A 76 -8.56 13.05 -3.43
CA ILE A 76 -8.13 14.45 -3.37
C ILE A 76 -7.90 15.01 -4.77
N THR A 77 -7.23 14.26 -5.63
CA THR A 77 -6.98 14.65 -7.04
C THR A 77 -8.29 14.80 -7.81
N GLN A 78 -9.28 13.96 -7.53
CA GLN A 78 -10.64 14.05 -8.08
C GLN A 78 -11.50 15.15 -7.44
N LYS A 79 -10.96 15.90 -6.47
CA LYS A 79 -11.68 16.90 -5.67
C LYS A 79 -12.89 16.35 -4.88
N LYS A 80 -12.94 15.04 -4.63
CA LYS A 80 -13.96 14.40 -3.77
C LYS A 80 -13.67 14.61 -2.28
N ILE A 81 -12.39 14.71 -1.93
CA ILE A 81 -11.93 15.12 -0.61
C ILE A 81 -11.39 16.53 -0.74
N THR A 82 -11.98 17.46 0.00
CA THR A 82 -11.54 18.85 0.13
C THR A 82 -11.04 19.09 1.56
N ASN A 83 -10.52 20.29 1.84
CA ASN A 83 -10.08 20.68 3.19
C ASN A 83 -11.19 20.51 4.25
N GLU A 84 -12.45 20.69 3.85
CA GLU A 84 -13.61 20.59 4.76
C GLU A 84 -14.14 19.17 4.96
N THR A 85 -13.69 18.20 4.15
CA THR A 85 -14.13 16.81 4.26
C THR A 85 -13.71 16.21 5.59
N TYR A 86 -14.66 15.59 6.31
CA TYR A 86 -14.35 14.87 7.54
C TYR A 86 -13.62 13.57 7.23
N VAL A 87 -12.52 13.35 7.94
CA VAL A 87 -11.63 12.20 7.83
C VAL A 87 -11.43 11.63 9.24
N TRP A 88 -11.35 10.31 9.31
CA TRP A 88 -10.96 9.57 10.50
C TRP A 88 -10.07 8.39 10.12
N HIS A 89 -9.11 8.05 10.96
CA HIS A 89 -8.32 6.82 10.82
C HIS A 89 -8.11 6.18 12.19
N GLN A 90 -7.71 4.91 12.18
CA GLN A 90 -7.42 4.19 13.40
C GLN A 90 -6.34 4.92 14.22
N GLY A 91 -6.63 5.15 15.51
CA GLY A 91 -5.79 5.93 16.42
C GLY A 91 -6.27 7.36 16.65
N MET A 92 -7.26 7.86 15.89
CA MET A 92 -7.92 9.14 16.17
C MET A 92 -9.08 8.97 17.15
N LYS A 93 -9.26 9.97 18.03
CA LYS A 93 -10.37 10.01 18.99
C LYS A 93 -11.71 10.37 18.33
N ASP A 94 -11.68 11.36 17.46
CA ASP A 94 -12.85 11.97 16.84
C ASP A 94 -12.59 12.23 15.34
N TRP A 95 -13.66 12.36 14.55
CA TRP A 95 -13.58 12.82 13.17
C TRP A 95 -13.04 14.25 13.10
N LYS A 96 -12.16 14.53 12.15
CA LYS A 96 -11.60 15.87 11.95
C LYS A 96 -11.66 16.27 10.49
N LYS A 97 -11.60 17.58 10.20
CA LYS A 97 -11.47 18.04 8.82
C LYS A 97 -10.15 17.56 8.23
N SER A 98 -10.12 17.32 6.92
CA SER A 98 -8.95 16.75 6.25
C SER A 98 -7.69 17.61 6.43
N GLU A 99 -7.84 18.93 6.51
CA GLU A 99 -6.75 19.88 6.80
C GLU A 99 -6.19 19.77 8.22
N GLU A 100 -6.97 19.25 9.16
CA GLU A 100 -6.56 19.05 10.56
C GLU A 100 -5.95 17.66 10.81
N VAL A 101 -5.99 16.77 9.82
CA VAL A 101 -5.42 15.41 9.93
C VAL A 101 -3.98 15.43 9.41
N PRO A 102 -2.95 15.30 10.27
CA PRO A 102 -1.55 15.40 9.85
C PRO A 102 -1.15 14.40 8.76
N ALA A 103 -1.77 13.21 8.78
CA ALA A 103 -1.55 12.19 7.75
C ALA A 103 -2.02 12.67 6.36
N ILE A 104 -3.18 13.32 6.28
CA ILE A 104 -3.69 13.87 5.02
C ILE A 104 -2.82 15.03 4.55
N VAL A 105 -2.47 15.95 5.46
CA VAL A 105 -1.56 17.07 5.15
C VAL A 105 -0.24 16.56 4.60
N ARG A 106 0.32 15.48 5.17
CA ARG A 106 1.54 14.83 4.67
C ARG A 106 1.34 14.25 3.26
N ILE A 107 0.23 13.56 3.00
CA ILE A 107 -0.07 12.99 1.67
C ILE A 107 -0.11 14.08 0.60
N VAL A 108 -0.80 15.20 0.90
CA VAL A 108 -0.90 16.36 0.00
C VAL A 108 0.44 17.07 -0.19
N ALA A 109 1.25 17.21 0.85
CA ALA A 109 2.56 17.85 0.75
C ALA A 109 3.56 17.06 -0.13
N ILE A 110 3.48 15.73 -0.10
CA ILE A 110 4.35 14.84 -0.91
C ILE A 110 3.83 14.75 -2.35
N ASN A 111 2.52 14.86 -2.56
CA ASN A 111 1.88 14.78 -3.87
C ASN A 111 0.94 15.98 -4.04
N PRO A 112 1.48 17.18 -4.35
CA PRO A 112 0.65 18.36 -4.50
C PRO A 112 -0.36 18.13 -5.63
N PRO A 113 -1.65 18.41 -5.41
CA PRO A 113 -2.67 18.25 -6.43
C PRO A 113 -2.35 19.15 -7.64
N PRO A 114 -2.66 18.71 -8.88
CA PRO A 114 -2.40 19.48 -10.08
C PRO A 114 -3.16 20.82 -10.04
N PHE A 115 -2.46 21.91 -10.36
CA PHE A 115 -3.07 23.23 -10.50
C PHE A 115 -3.81 23.28 -11.84
N ASN A 116 -5.14 23.19 -11.80
CA ASN A 116 -5.98 23.48 -12.95
C ASN A 116 -6.41 24.95 -12.87
N LYS A 117 -5.93 25.76 -13.82
CA LYS A 117 -6.31 27.17 -14.02
C LYS A 117 -7.60 27.28 -14.83
#